data_AF-A0A438CW14-F1
#
_entry.id   AF-A0A438CW14-F1
#
_cell.length_a   1.000
_cell.length_b   1.000
_cell.length_c   1.000
_cell.angle_alpha   90.00
_cell.angle_beta   90.00
_cell.angle_gamma   90.00
#
_symmetry.space_group_name_H-M   'P 1'
#
loop_
_entity.id
_entity.type
_entity.pdbx_description
1 polymer ?
#
loop_
_entity_poly.entity_id
_entity_poly.type
_entity_poly.pdbx_seq_one_letter_code
_entity_poly.pdbx_strand_id
1 'polypeptide(L)'
;MQEVVRSEVLKLLQAGIIYPISDSLWVSPTQVVPKKSGITVIQNEKGEEVSTRPTSGWRVCIDYRRLNSVTRKDHFPLPFMDQVLERVSGHPF
;
A
#
# COMPACT_ATOMS: atom_id res chain seq x y z
N MET A 1 -4.21 2.65 -16.39
CA MET A 1 -4.62 2.37 -15.00
C MET A 1 -5.29 1.01 -14.82
N GLN A 2 -6.28 0.65 -15.64
CA GLN A 2 -6.87 -0.71 -15.59
C GLN A 2 -5.83 -1.82 -15.81
N GLU A 3 -4.82 -1.60 -16.66
CA GLU A 3 -3.70 -2.53 -16.87
C GLU A 3 -2.84 -2.73 -15.61
N VAL A 4 -2.66 -1.68 -14.81
CA VAL A 4 -1.96 -1.76 -13.52
C VAL A 4 -2.76 -2.66 -12.58
N VAL A 5 -4.07 -2.44 -12.48
CA VAL A 5 -4.95 -3.28 -11.66
C VAL A 5 -4.92 -4.73 -12.14
N ARG A 6 -5.04 -4.95 -13.45
CA ARG A 6 -5.04 -6.29 -14.06
C ARG A 6 -3.74 -7.04 -13.77
N SER A 7 -2.59 -6.38 -13.93
CA SER A 7 -1.30 -7.02 -13.70
C SER A 7 -1.11 -7.39 -12.22
N GLU A 8 -1.52 -6.55 -11.27
CA GLU A 8 -1.48 -6.88 -9.85
C GLU A 8 -2.46 -8.00 -9.47
N VAL A 9 -3.69 -7.98 -10.00
CA VAL A 9 -4.68 -9.06 -9.78
C VAL A 9 -4.14 -10.40 -10.27
N LEU A 10 -3.53 -10.45 -11.46
CA LEU A 10 -2.93 -11.67 -11.99
C LEU A 10 -1.77 -12.18 -11.13
N LYS A 11 -0.91 -11.28 -10.63
CA LYS A 11 0.18 -11.65 -9.71
C LYS A 11 -0.37 -12.27 -8.42
N LEU A 12 -1.38 -11.64 -7.82
CA LEU A 12 -1.99 -12.13 -6.57
C LEU A 12 -2.72 -13.47 -6.78
N LEU A 13 -3.39 -13.66 -7.93
CA LEU A 13 -3.99 -14.93 -8.32
C LEU A 13 -2.92 -16.02 -8.47
N GLN A 14 -1.81 -15.73 -9.16
CA GLN A 14 -0.71 -16.68 -9.34
C GLN A 14 -0.04 -17.05 -8.01
N ALA A 15 0.06 -16.10 -7.08
CA ALA A 15 0.58 -16.33 -5.73
C ALA A 15 -0.41 -17.05 -4.80
N GLY A 16 -1.66 -17.28 -5.24
CA GLY A 16 -2.71 -17.90 -4.42
C GLY A 16 -3.21 -17.03 -3.26
N ILE A 17 -2.94 -15.71 -3.30
CA ILE A 17 -3.39 -14.76 -2.26
C ILE A 17 -4.88 -14.43 -2.42
N ILE A 18 -5.37 -14.42 -3.67
CA ILE A 18 -6.78 -14.20 -4.01
C ILE A 18 -7.28 -15.33 -4.94
N TYR A 19 -8.60 -15.47 -5.03
CA TYR A 19 -9.27 -16.43 -5.92
C TYR A 19 -10.52 -15.78 -6.54
N PRO A 20 -10.97 -16.23 -7.72
CA PRO A 20 -12.19 -15.71 -8.34
C PRO A 20 -13.42 -16.18 -7.56
N ILE A 21 -14.36 -15.26 -7.33
CA ILE A 21 -15.65 -15.53 -6.70
C ILE A 21 -16.76 -14.89 -7.54
N SER A 22 -17.81 -15.65 -7.85
CA SER A 22 -18.91 -15.19 -8.72
C SER A 22 -20.16 -14.75 -7.95
N ASP A 23 -20.28 -15.14 -6.69
CA ASP A 23 -21.50 -15.06 -5.88
C ASP A 23 -21.37 -14.13 -4.66
N SER A 24 -20.28 -13.37 -4.55
CA SER A 24 -20.13 -12.40 -3.45
C SER A 24 -21.12 -11.24 -3.59
N LEU A 25 -21.99 -11.09 -2.59
CA LEU A 25 -22.85 -9.90 -2.44
C LEU A 25 -22.08 -8.65 -1.99
N TRP A 26 -20.82 -8.81 -1.61
CA TRP A 26 -19.97 -7.75 -1.09
C TRP A 26 -18.88 -7.39 -2.09
N VAL A 27 -18.71 -6.08 -2.31
CA VAL A 27 -17.63 -5.53 -3.14
C VAL A 27 -17.12 -4.23 -2.53
N SER A 28 -15.80 -4.07 -2.51
CA SER A 28 -15.13 -2.83 -2.17
C SER A 28 -14.51 -2.22 -3.43
N PRO A 29 -14.60 -0.89 -3.63
CA PRO A 29 -13.98 -0.26 -4.78
C PRO A 29 -12.45 -0.31 -4.68
N THR A 30 -11.80 -0.38 -5.84
CA THR A 30 -10.34 -0.42 -5.95
C THR A 30 -9.83 0.91 -6.49
N GLN A 31 -8.78 1.44 -5.85
CA GLN A 31 -8.13 2.70 -6.20
C GLN A 31 -6.66 2.45 -6.55
N VAL A 32 -6.16 3.16 -7.56
CA VAL A 32 -4.74 3.09 -7.94
C VAL A 32 -4.03 4.34 -7.47
N VAL A 33 -3.03 4.18 -6.61
CA VAL A 33 -2.31 5.27 -5.96
C VAL A 33 -0.86 5.29 -6.44
N PRO A 34 -0.31 6.45 -6.87
CA PRO A 34 1.08 6.53 -7.26
C PRO A 34 2.01 6.33 -6.05
N LYS A 35 3.07 5.54 -6.23
CA LYS A 35 4.14 5.40 -5.25
C LYS A 35 5.01 6.65 -5.29
N LYS A 36 5.09 7.34 -4.14
CA LYS A 36 6.01 8.48 -3.97
C LYS A 36 7.44 8.01 -4.25
N SER A 37 8.12 8.68 -5.16
CA SER A 37 9.56 8.54 -5.41
C SER A 37 10.32 9.71 -4.79
N GLY A 38 11.65 9.68 -4.89
CA GLY A 38 12.51 10.81 -4.58
C GLY A 38 12.21 12.04 -5.45
N ILE A 39 12.55 13.22 -4.95
CA ILE A 39 12.49 14.45 -5.75
C ILE A 39 13.68 14.46 -6.70
N THR A 40 13.45 14.69 -7.98
CA THR A 40 14.50 14.93 -8.98
C THR A 40 14.42 16.38 -9.45
N VAL A 41 15.56 17.06 -9.52
CA VAL A 41 15.65 18.40 -10.12
C VAL A 41 15.90 18.22 -11.60
N ILE A 42 15.03 18.77 -12.45
CA ILE A 42 15.15 18.74 -13.91
C ILE A 42 15.18 20.18 -14.40
N GLN A 43 16.10 20.51 -15.31
CA GLN A 43 16.09 21.81 -15.97
C GLN A 43 15.00 21.85 -17.05
N ASN A 44 14.15 22.86 -17.02
CA ASN A 44 13.14 23.07 -18.06
C ASN A 44 13.77 23.69 -19.33
N GLU A 45 12.99 23.83 -20.40
CA GLU A 45 13.42 24.43 -21.68
C GLU A 45 13.90 25.90 -21.54
N LYS A 46 13.58 26.56 -20.43
CA LYS A 46 14.00 27.93 -20.10
C LYS A 46 15.24 27.96 -19.18
N GLY A 47 15.83 26.81 -18.86
CA GLY A 47 16.99 26.68 -17.96
C GLY A 47 16.67 26.82 -16.48
N GLU A 48 15.40 26.85 -16.09
CA GLU A 48 14.99 26.91 -14.68
C GLU A 48 15.00 25.50 -14.07
N GLU A 49 15.56 25.38 -12.86
CA GLU A 49 15.55 24.12 -12.12
C GLU A 49 14.18 23.88 -11.48
N VAL A 50 13.45 22.90 -12.00
CA VAL A 50 12.14 22.49 -11.49
C VAL A 50 12.28 21.20 -10.71
N SER A 51 11.91 21.22 -9.43
CA SER A 51 11.79 20.01 -8.62
C SER A 51 10.56 19.22 -9.08
N THR A 52 10.77 18.06 -9.68
CA THR A 52 9.70 17.15 -10.11
C THR A 52 9.74 15.87 -9.28
N ARG A 53 8.56 15.27 -9.05
CA ARG A 53 8.43 13.97 -8.41
C ARG A 53 7.96 12.95 -9.45
N PRO A 54 8.87 12.21 -10.11
CA PRO A 54 8.48 11.19 -11.06
C PRO A 54 7.70 10.08 -10.35
N THR A 55 6.70 9.47 -10.99
CA THR A 55 6.00 8.34 -10.35
C THR A 55 6.85 7.07 -10.50
N SER A 56 7.35 6.51 -9.39
CA SER A 56 8.22 5.31 -9.43
C SER A 56 7.48 3.99 -9.62
N GLY A 57 6.15 4.01 -9.51
CA GLY A 57 5.30 2.84 -9.61
C GLY A 57 3.91 3.14 -9.07
N TRP A 58 3.05 2.13 -9.06
CA TRP A 58 1.66 2.26 -8.65
C TRP A 58 1.32 1.23 -7.58
N ARG A 59 0.37 1.56 -6.71
CA ARG A 59 -0.20 0.67 -5.70
C ARG A 59 -1.67 0.48 -5.97
N VAL A 60 -2.14 -0.75 -5.88
CA VAL A 60 -3.57 -1.06 -5.90
C VAL A 60 -4.06 -1.12 -4.46
N CYS A 61 -4.98 -0.23 -4.11
CA CYS A 61 -5.55 -0.10 -2.77
C CYS A 61 -7.04 -0.40 -2.80
N ILE A 62 -7.51 -1.30 -1.95
CA ILE A 62 -8.93 -1.62 -1.82
C ILE A 62 -9.51 -0.77 -0.69
N ASP A 63 -10.61 -0.08 -0.97
CA ASP A 63 -11.29 0.76 0.01
C ASP A 63 -12.17 -0.09 0.93
N TYR A 64 -11.61 -0.50 2.05
CA TYR A 64 -12.30 -1.27 3.08
C TYR A 64 -13.05 -0.41 4.10
N ARG A 65 -13.20 0.92 3.92
CA ARG A 65 -13.82 1.78 4.96
C ARG A 65 -15.21 1.29 5.40
N ARG A 66 -16.07 0.93 4.44
CA ARG A 66 -17.42 0.40 4.71
C ARG A 66 -17.38 -0.99 5.35
N LEU A 67 -16.41 -1.83 4.97
CA LEU A 67 -16.21 -3.14 5.59
C LEU A 67 -15.75 -2.97 7.05
N ASN A 68 -14.75 -2.13 7.28
CA ASN A 68 -14.17 -1.87 8.59
C ASN A 68 -15.18 -1.29 9.59
N SER A 69 -16.20 -0.55 9.13
CA SER A 69 -17.27 -0.04 10.00
C SER A 69 -18.26 -1.10 10.47
N VAL A 70 -18.44 -2.20 9.71
CA VAL A 70 -19.37 -3.29 10.06
C VAL A 70 -18.68 -4.45 10.79
N THR A 71 -17.35 -4.56 10.68
CA THR A 71 -16.57 -5.60 11.37
C THR A 71 -16.33 -5.26 12.83
N ARG A 72 -16.40 -6.26 13.71
CA ARG A 72 -15.99 -6.11 15.12
C ARG A 72 -14.49 -5.91 15.21
N LYS A 73 -14.04 -4.86 15.91
CA LYS A 73 -12.62 -4.62 16.17
C LYS A 73 -12.09 -5.62 17.19
N ASP A 74 -11.10 -6.41 16.80
CA ASP A 74 -10.35 -7.24 17.72
C ASP A 74 -9.23 -6.41 18.37
N HIS A 75 -9.16 -6.46 19.70
CA HIS A 75 -8.18 -5.71 20.49
C HIS A 75 -7.12 -6.68 21.00
N PHE A 76 -6.27 -7.15 20.10
CA PHE A 76 -5.10 -7.93 20.48
C PHE A 76 -4.10 -7.00 21.19
N PRO A 77 -3.69 -7.29 22.45
CA PRO A 77 -2.78 -6.42 23.19
C PRO A 77 -1.38 -6.51 22.58
N LEU A 78 -1.00 -5.50 21.81
CA LEU A 78 0.39 -5.34 21.37
C LEU A 78 1.24 -4.78 22.52
N PRO A 79 2.48 -5.25 22.70
CA PRO A 79 3.37 -4.73 23.72
C PRO A 79 3.64 -3.24 23.48
N PHE A 80 3.79 -2.49 24.57
CA PHE A 80 4.22 -1.10 24.48
C PHE A 80 5.65 -1.02 23.93
N MET A 81 5.96 0.08 23.25
CA MET A 81 7.27 0.29 22.62
C MET A 81 8.41 0.13 23.64
N ASP A 82 8.24 0.64 24.85
CA ASP A 82 9.22 0.56 25.92
C ASP A 82 9.55 -0.88 26.32
N GLN A 83 8.54 -1.77 26.34
CA GLN A 83 8.74 -3.19 26.64
C GLN A 83 9.54 -3.91 25.57
N VAL A 84 9.40 -3.49 24.30
CA VAL A 84 10.20 -4.03 23.20
C VAL A 84 11.64 -3.48 23.29
N LEU A 85 11.80 -2.19 23.58
CA LEU A 85 13.11 -1.55 23.71
C LEU A 85 13.93 -2.12 24.87
N GLU A 86 13.31 -2.35 26.03
CA GLU A 86 13.98 -2.95 27.19
C GLU A 86 14.53 -4.35 26.87
N ARG A 87 13.76 -5.16 26.13
CA ARG A 87 14.21 -6.50 25.70
C ARG A 87 15.36 -6.49 24.70
N VAL A 88 15.47 -5.45 23.89
CA VAL A 88 16.56 -5.31 22.89
C VAL A 88 17.79 -4.65 23.51
N SER A 89 17.61 -3.84 24.56
CA SER A 89 18.71 -3.17 25.26
C SER A 89 19.64 -4.21 25.92
N GLY A 90 20.91 -4.19 25.53
CA GLY A 90 21.93 -5.12 26.04
C GLY A 90 22.36 -6.23 25.09
N HIS A 91 21.72 -6.38 23.93
CA HIS A 91 22.23 -7.26 22.86
C HIS A 91 23.21 -6.50 21.94
N PRO A 92 24.32 -7.14 21.51
CA PRO A 92 25.21 -6.56 20.51
C PRO A 92 24.49 -6.40 19.17
N PHE A 93 24.90 -5.37 18.42
CA PHE A 93 24.41 -5.07 17.06
C PHE A 93 24.80 -6.13 16.04
#